data_AF-A0A8C7Y6H7-F1
#
_entry.id   AF-A0A8C7Y6H7-F1
#
_cell.length_a   1.000
_cell.length_b   1.000
_cell.length_c   1.000
_cell.angle_alpha   90.00
_cell.angle_beta   90.00
_cell.angle_gamma   90.00
#
_symmetry.space_group_name_H-M   'P 1'
#
loop_
_entity.id
_entity.type
_entity.pdbx_description
1 polymer ?
#
loop_
_entity_poly.entity_id
_entity_poly.type
_entity_poly.pdbx_seq_one_letter_code
_entity_poly.pdbx_strand_id
1 'polypeptide(L)'
;MATVADWIVQNRDKIEKGIEIMGQAAEVLASTVGQLHPILEAVFVASAELLSNPEGKEARYLTLQFDMVNKKLEGIQDEIDKIALELQKTSLNKQNFDQEAQMISQYEKFQEFVNANPKFREKKKEKFLKQYENTDGDLNVEALYYAVTGENMSGEPMLDVVVATEQRSRRAVEDFCAQLKKLFMIGIIAIMGYAALTEGNVEEEMVKKWQVRMEDVEKRMKAAVDDCTENFADQAKLDMEHLLQENPGPADKDFTNSLLESLVKKYDWVSWSVRAFKNRETIFFFNWLAGKKYHGSGGAKWFDILTKNKIKVVISFCVNPKPINKGQIQEKIEQHKLKGNMMAVALSLRKDFPDCLVHAVSHYKAVVESNSFNEDCYYFGKHKRAHLFIHPE
;
A
#
# COMPACT_ATOMS: atom_id res chain seq x y z
N MET A 1 30.73 -25.06 15.14
CA MET A 1 30.27 -23.77 14.57
C MET A 1 30.58 -23.80 13.09
N ALA A 2 29.61 -23.51 12.23
CA ALA A 2 29.88 -23.26 10.82
C ALA A 2 30.83 -22.04 10.72
N THR A 3 31.82 -22.09 9.83
CA THR A 3 32.70 -20.93 9.63
C THR A 3 31.91 -19.79 8.97
N VAL A 4 32.37 -18.54 9.08
CA VAL A 4 31.74 -17.40 8.39
C VAL A 4 31.65 -17.66 6.88
N ALA A 5 32.65 -18.33 6.31
CA ALA A 5 32.65 -18.77 4.92
C ALA A 5 31.50 -19.76 4.60
N ASP A 6 31.27 -20.76 5.46
CA ASP A 6 30.17 -21.72 5.29
C ASP A 6 28.80 -21.02 5.39
N TRP A 7 28.65 -20.07 6.31
CA TRP A 7 27.42 -19.30 6.48
C TRP A 7 27.12 -18.43 5.25
N ILE A 8 28.14 -17.75 4.69
CA ILE A 8 28.00 -16.94 3.47
C ILE A 8 27.50 -17.80 2.31
N VAL A 9 28.10 -18.97 2.08
CA VAL A 9 27.71 -19.86 0.99
C VAL A 9 26.25 -20.32 1.13
N GLN A 10 25.81 -20.61 2.35
CA GLN A 10 24.44 -21.08 2.60
C GLN A 10 23.37 -19.99 2.54
N ASN A 11 23.75 -18.72 2.78
CA ASN A 11 22.78 -17.62 2.91
C ASN A 11 22.87 -16.57 1.81
N ARG A 12 23.82 -16.68 0.88
CA ARG A 12 24.01 -15.72 -0.22
C ARG A 12 22.71 -15.37 -0.96
N ASP A 13 22.00 -16.36 -1.48
CA ASP A 13 20.76 -16.13 -2.25
C ASP A 13 19.67 -15.44 -1.40
N LYS A 14 19.63 -15.74 -0.11
CA LYS A 14 18.67 -15.13 0.83
C LYS A 14 19.02 -13.66 1.10
N ILE A 15 20.32 -13.35 1.22
CA ILE A 15 20.82 -11.98 1.39
C ILE A 15 20.53 -11.17 0.14
N GLU A 16 20.86 -11.70 -1.05
CA GLU A 16 20.59 -11.03 -2.33
C GLU A 16 19.09 -10.75 -2.51
N LYS A 17 18.22 -11.73 -2.19
CA LYS A 17 16.77 -11.54 -2.19
C LYS A 17 16.30 -10.50 -1.17
N GLY A 18 16.86 -10.52 0.05
CA GLY A 18 16.55 -9.52 1.08
C GLY A 18 16.89 -8.11 0.62
N ILE A 19 18.07 -7.91 0.03
CA ILE A 19 18.51 -6.63 -0.54
C ILE A 19 17.54 -6.17 -1.64
N GLU A 20 17.06 -7.08 -2.49
CA GLU A 20 16.07 -6.76 -3.51
C GLU A 20 14.76 -6.26 -2.88
N ILE A 21 14.24 -6.97 -1.88
CA ILE A 21 13.00 -6.63 -1.17
C ILE A 21 13.10 -5.27 -0.47
N MET A 22 14.26 -4.94 0.10
CA MET A 22 14.52 -3.63 0.70
C MET A 22 14.42 -2.49 -0.33
N GLY A 23 14.75 -2.77 -1.59
CA GLY A 23 14.65 -1.82 -2.69
C GLY A 23 13.27 -1.77 -3.37
N GLN A 24 12.32 -2.63 -2.99
CA GLN A 24 10.98 -2.64 -3.56
C GLN A 24 10.07 -1.63 -2.83
N ALA A 25 9.15 -1.02 -3.59
CA ALA A 25 8.01 -0.31 -2.99
C ALA A 25 7.14 -1.29 -2.18
N ALA A 26 6.30 -0.81 -1.27
CA ALA A 26 5.55 -1.68 -0.36
C ALA A 26 4.39 -2.46 -1.01
N GLU A 27 4.23 -2.40 -2.34
CA GLU A 27 3.19 -3.13 -3.09
C GLU A 27 3.18 -4.64 -2.81
N VAL A 28 4.29 -5.19 -2.31
CA VAL A 28 4.47 -6.63 -2.09
C VAL A 28 4.48 -7.02 -0.60
N LEU A 29 3.95 -6.18 0.29
CA LEU A 29 3.99 -6.38 1.76
C LEU A 29 3.58 -7.79 2.22
N ALA A 30 2.55 -8.36 1.60
CA ALA A 30 2.05 -9.70 1.94
C ALA A 30 3.10 -10.81 1.75
N SER A 31 4.01 -10.67 0.78
CA SER A 31 5.06 -11.66 0.56
C SER A 31 6.38 -11.28 1.21
N THR A 32 6.50 -10.13 1.89
CA THR A 32 7.79 -9.69 2.48
C THR A 32 7.94 -10.03 3.96
N VAL A 33 6.87 -10.45 4.65
CA VAL A 33 6.93 -10.78 6.10
C VAL A 33 8.00 -11.82 6.39
N GLY A 34 8.91 -11.50 7.31
CA GLY A 34 10.05 -12.34 7.73
C GLY A 34 11.20 -12.39 6.72
N GLN A 35 11.07 -11.80 5.53
CA GLN A 35 12.10 -11.89 4.48
C GLN A 35 13.28 -10.95 4.70
N LEU A 36 13.20 -10.05 5.69
CA LEU A 36 14.32 -9.22 6.14
C LEU A 36 15.25 -9.95 7.14
N HIS A 37 14.86 -11.11 7.69
CA HIS A 37 15.69 -11.87 8.64
C HIS A 37 17.11 -12.15 8.13
N PRO A 38 17.32 -12.62 6.87
CA PRO A 38 18.67 -12.88 6.36
C PRO A 38 19.55 -11.62 6.28
N ILE A 39 18.95 -10.44 6.10
CA ILE A 39 19.69 -9.18 6.08
C ILE A 39 20.15 -8.82 7.49
N LEU A 40 19.26 -8.94 8.48
CA LEU A 40 19.60 -8.71 9.88
C LEU A 40 20.70 -9.68 10.36
N GLU A 41 20.64 -10.94 9.93
CA GLU A 41 21.71 -11.92 10.19
C GLU A 41 23.01 -11.55 9.46
N ALA A 42 22.94 -11.09 8.21
CA ALA A 42 24.13 -10.64 7.50
C ALA A 42 24.80 -9.44 8.19
N VAL A 43 24.00 -8.50 8.71
CA VAL A 43 24.49 -7.35 9.49
C VAL A 43 25.19 -7.81 10.76
N PHE A 44 24.61 -8.79 11.45
CA PHE A 44 25.19 -9.42 12.62
C PHE A 44 26.55 -10.09 12.31
N VAL A 45 26.58 -10.97 11.30
CA VAL A 45 27.80 -11.69 10.91
C VAL A 45 28.88 -10.71 10.42
N ALA A 46 28.50 -9.67 9.67
CA ALA A 46 29.40 -8.62 9.22
C ALA A 46 30.02 -7.87 10.41
N SER A 47 29.19 -7.47 11.38
CA SER A 47 29.63 -6.75 12.57
C SER A 47 30.63 -7.58 13.39
N ALA A 48 30.36 -8.87 13.59
CA ALA A 48 31.24 -9.78 14.30
C ALA A 48 32.59 -10.02 13.57
N GLU A 49 32.55 -10.23 12.25
CA GLU A 49 33.75 -10.49 11.43
C GLU A 49 34.62 -9.22 11.30
N LEU A 50 34.01 -8.03 11.19
CA LEU A 50 34.73 -6.75 11.13
C LEU A 50 35.54 -6.45 12.40
N LEU A 51 35.08 -6.89 13.58
CA LEU A 51 35.83 -6.75 14.83
C LEU A 51 36.98 -7.75 14.93
N SER A 52 36.71 -8.99 14.52
CA SER A 52 37.59 -10.13 14.77
C SER A 52 38.70 -10.24 13.73
N ASN A 53 38.40 -9.91 12.47
CA ASN A 53 39.28 -10.09 11.31
C ASN A 53 38.98 -9.03 10.21
N PRO A 54 39.24 -7.74 10.48
CA PRO A 54 38.82 -6.63 9.62
C PRO A 54 39.39 -6.67 8.19
N GLU A 55 40.51 -7.37 7.95
CA GLU A 55 41.13 -7.48 6.63
C GLU A 55 40.82 -8.80 5.90
N GLY A 56 40.06 -9.69 6.54
CA GLY A 56 39.66 -11.00 6.01
C GLY A 56 38.88 -10.91 4.70
N LYS A 57 38.91 -12.00 3.93
CA LYS A 57 38.16 -12.07 2.65
C LYS A 57 36.65 -12.04 2.91
N GLU A 58 36.25 -12.66 4.00
CA GLU A 58 34.88 -12.74 4.51
C GLU A 58 34.39 -11.35 4.95
N ALA A 59 35.20 -10.61 5.74
CA ALA A 59 34.92 -9.22 6.12
C ALA A 59 34.71 -8.32 4.90
N ARG A 60 35.56 -8.46 3.87
CA ARG A 60 35.44 -7.70 2.61
C ARG A 60 34.15 -8.03 1.86
N TYR A 61 33.79 -9.31 1.74
CA TYR A 61 32.53 -9.71 1.11
C TYR A 61 31.31 -9.16 1.85
N LEU A 62 31.29 -9.28 3.18
CA LEU A 62 30.19 -8.80 4.02
C LEU A 62 30.08 -7.28 3.96
N THR A 63 31.20 -6.56 3.89
CA THR A 63 31.21 -5.11 3.65
C THR A 63 30.58 -4.76 2.29
N LEU A 64 30.86 -5.53 1.23
CA LEU A 64 30.22 -5.32 -0.08
C LEU A 64 28.71 -5.55 -0.05
N GLN A 65 28.22 -6.55 0.71
CA GLN A 65 26.79 -6.76 0.90
C GLN A 65 26.16 -5.59 1.68
N PHE A 66 26.87 -5.10 2.69
CA PHE A 66 26.49 -3.90 3.44
C PHE A 66 26.42 -2.67 2.54
N ASP A 67 27.35 -2.52 1.60
CA ASP A 67 27.32 -1.45 0.60
C ASP A 67 26.13 -1.59 -0.35
N MET A 68 25.72 -2.80 -0.70
CA MET A 68 24.51 -3.03 -1.49
C MET A 68 23.25 -2.65 -0.71
N VAL A 69 23.18 -2.99 0.58
CA VAL A 69 22.14 -2.51 1.50
C VAL A 69 22.15 -0.98 1.55
N ASN A 70 23.31 -0.36 1.78
CA ASN A 70 23.47 1.09 1.83
C ASN A 70 22.97 1.76 0.54
N LYS A 71 23.26 1.18 -0.64
CA LYS A 71 22.76 1.68 -1.94
C LYS A 71 21.25 1.60 -2.09
N LYS A 72 20.62 0.56 -1.54
CA LYS A 72 19.14 0.48 -1.49
C LYS A 72 18.53 1.46 -0.49
N LEU A 73 19.34 1.87 0.46
CA LEU A 73 19.06 2.89 1.46
C LEU A 73 19.53 4.31 1.01
N GLU A 74 20.08 4.47 -0.21
CA GLU A 74 20.39 5.80 -0.77
C GLU A 74 19.09 6.53 -1.16
N GLY A 75 19.05 7.86 -0.99
CA GLY A 75 17.83 8.65 -1.23
C GLY A 75 16.81 8.60 -0.08
N ILE A 76 17.13 7.87 1.00
CA ILE A 76 16.30 7.81 2.21
C ILE A 76 16.02 9.18 2.79
N GLN A 77 16.93 10.15 2.72
CA GLN A 77 16.72 11.46 3.34
C GLN A 77 15.49 12.18 2.77
N ASP A 78 15.33 12.19 1.44
CA ASP A 78 14.17 12.82 0.76
C ASP A 78 12.86 12.04 1.01
N GLU A 79 12.97 10.74 1.26
CA GLU A 79 11.85 9.87 1.57
C GLU A 79 11.45 9.95 3.06
N ILE A 80 12.41 10.12 3.96
CA ILE A 80 12.21 10.35 5.38
C ILE A 80 11.65 11.76 5.62
N ASP A 81 12.11 12.78 4.90
CA ASP A 81 11.50 14.11 5.00
C ASP A 81 9.99 14.06 4.67
N LYS A 82 9.55 13.06 3.86
CA LYS A 82 8.12 12.76 3.67
C LYS A 82 7.52 12.02 4.86
N ILE A 83 8.17 11.02 5.46
CA ILE A 83 7.71 10.40 6.72
C ILE A 83 7.49 11.49 7.78
N ALA A 84 8.49 12.33 8.02
CA ALA A 84 8.43 13.45 8.95
C ALA A 84 7.22 14.37 8.68
N LEU A 85 6.97 14.68 7.41
CA LEU A 85 5.83 15.50 7.00
C LEU A 85 4.49 14.78 7.16
N GLU A 86 4.43 13.46 6.93
CA GLU A 86 3.26 12.63 7.20
C GLU A 86 3.00 12.46 8.70
N LEU A 87 4.05 12.26 9.50
CA LEU A 87 3.98 12.26 10.97
C LEU A 87 3.48 13.63 11.49
N GLN A 88 3.94 14.73 10.88
CA GLN A 88 3.47 16.07 11.20
C GLN A 88 1.97 16.25 10.86
N LYS A 89 1.52 15.76 9.71
CA LYS A 89 0.10 15.82 9.28
C LYS A 89 -0.82 14.96 10.15
N THR A 90 -0.33 13.80 10.58
CA THR A 90 -1.08 12.82 11.38
C THR A 90 -1.15 13.19 12.88
N SER A 91 -0.58 14.33 13.29
CA SER A 91 -0.43 14.72 14.71
C SER A 91 0.31 13.68 15.55
N LEU A 92 1.06 12.78 14.92
CA LEU A 92 2.00 11.91 15.60
C LEU A 92 3.11 12.82 16.15
N ASN A 93 3.16 12.87 17.48
CA ASN A 93 3.81 13.88 18.31
C ASN A 93 5.23 14.29 17.83
N LYS A 94 5.68 15.51 18.18
CA LYS A 94 7.05 16.01 17.90
C LYS A 94 8.17 15.00 18.26
N GLN A 95 7.92 14.17 19.26
CA GLN A 95 8.83 13.11 19.71
C GLN A 95 9.17 12.08 18.61
N ASN A 96 8.22 11.70 17.75
CA ASN A 96 8.51 10.74 16.68
C ASN A 96 9.41 11.34 15.60
N PHE A 97 9.23 12.64 15.31
CA PHE A 97 10.10 13.39 14.40
C PHE A 97 11.54 13.51 14.94
N ASP A 98 11.67 13.81 16.24
CA ASP A 98 12.99 13.91 16.87
C ASP A 98 13.70 12.53 16.86
N GLN A 99 12.98 11.43 17.09
CA GLN A 99 13.51 10.06 17.06
C GLN A 99 14.00 9.65 15.66
N GLU A 100 13.22 9.93 14.63
CA GLU A 100 13.58 9.64 13.24
C GLU A 100 14.88 10.35 12.83
N ALA A 101 14.95 11.67 13.07
CA ALA A 101 16.14 12.46 12.75
C ALA A 101 17.38 11.95 13.50
N GLN A 102 17.21 11.50 14.74
CA GLN A 102 18.28 10.90 15.52
C GLN A 102 18.75 9.56 14.93
N MET A 103 17.84 8.64 14.58
CA MET A 103 18.19 7.34 13.95
C MET A 103 18.98 7.53 12.65
N ILE A 104 18.58 8.50 11.82
CA ILE A 104 19.32 8.86 10.61
C ILE A 104 20.73 9.31 10.96
N SER A 105 20.85 10.27 11.88
CA SER A 105 22.15 10.84 12.23
C SER A 105 23.11 9.79 12.80
N GLN A 106 22.59 8.84 13.58
CA GLN A 106 23.34 7.68 14.07
C GLN A 106 23.86 6.83 12.91
N TYR A 107 22.98 6.48 11.97
CA TYR A 107 23.33 5.65 10.82
C TYR A 107 24.30 6.33 9.85
N GLU A 108 24.15 7.63 9.59
CA GLU A 108 25.11 8.40 8.79
C GLU A 108 26.52 8.33 9.38
N LYS A 109 26.63 8.47 10.71
CA LYS A 109 27.92 8.38 11.40
C LYS A 109 28.47 6.96 11.37
N PHE A 110 27.61 5.95 11.45
CA PHE A 110 28.01 4.55 11.25
C PHE A 110 28.57 4.33 9.85
N GLN A 111 27.90 4.82 8.81
CA GLN A 111 28.40 4.74 7.42
C GLN A 111 29.72 5.47 7.24
N GLU A 112 29.87 6.67 7.81
CA GLU A 112 31.15 7.39 7.80
C GLU A 112 32.29 6.57 8.44
N PHE A 113 31.99 5.75 9.44
CA PHE A 113 32.94 4.85 10.09
C PHE A 113 33.27 3.63 9.22
N VAL A 114 32.25 2.92 8.73
CA VAL A 114 32.42 1.71 7.92
C VAL A 114 33.22 2.02 6.65
N ASN A 115 32.95 3.17 6.03
CA ASN A 115 33.58 3.60 4.78
C ASN A 115 34.87 4.41 4.98
N ALA A 116 35.34 4.58 6.22
CA ALA A 116 36.53 5.39 6.51
C ALA A 116 37.80 4.72 5.97
N ASN A 117 38.69 5.55 5.40
CA ASN A 117 40.08 5.13 5.16
C ASN A 117 40.71 4.65 6.49
N PRO A 118 41.53 3.58 6.51
CA PRO A 118 42.17 3.07 7.72
C PRO A 118 42.81 4.13 8.62
N LYS A 119 43.40 5.19 8.03
CA LYS A 119 44.01 6.31 8.77
C LYS A 119 43.04 7.12 9.62
N PHE A 120 41.76 7.16 9.26
CA PHE A 120 40.72 7.95 9.94
C PHE A 120 39.69 7.08 10.66
N ARG A 121 39.83 5.74 10.59
CA ARG A 121 38.82 4.80 11.05
C ARG A 121 38.51 4.92 12.54
N GLU A 122 39.53 4.99 13.39
CA GLU A 122 39.35 5.17 14.84
C GLU A 122 38.64 6.48 15.19
N LYS A 123 39.06 7.59 14.57
CA LYS A 123 38.42 8.90 14.80
C LYS A 123 36.94 8.90 14.36
N LYS A 124 36.59 8.16 13.29
CA LYS A 124 35.21 8.03 12.82
C LYS A 124 34.40 7.09 13.70
N LYS A 125 35.02 6.01 14.21
CA LYS A 125 34.45 5.11 15.22
C LYS A 125 34.02 5.89 16.46
N GLU A 126 34.94 6.67 17.06
CA GLU A 126 34.64 7.50 18.24
C GLU A 126 33.47 8.47 17.99
N LYS A 127 33.41 9.07 16.80
CA LYS A 127 32.30 9.96 16.43
C LYS A 127 30.97 9.23 16.36
N PHE A 128 30.94 8.02 15.79
CA PHE A 128 29.75 7.19 15.75
C PHE A 128 29.28 6.83 17.16
N LEU A 129 30.16 6.27 17.99
CA LEU A 129 29.84 5.89 19.37
C LEU A 129 29.26 7.07 20.16
N LYS A 130 29.95 8.21 20.10
CA LYS A 130 29.49 9.43 20.76
C LYS A 130 28.16 9.93 20.21
N GLN A 131 27.94 9.87 18.89
CA GLN A 131 26.65 10.29 18.32
C GLN A 131 25.52 9.40 18.84
N TYR A 132 25.73 8.08 18.81
CA TYR A 132 24.76 7.08 19.26
C TYR A 132 24.36 7.29 20.72
N GLU A 133 25.33 7.43 21.62
CA GLU A 133 25.09 7.67 23.05
C GLU A 133 24.38 9.01 23.34
N ASN A 134 24.65 10.06 22.55
CA ASN A 134 24.07 11.39 22.76
C ASN A 134 22.70 11.59 22.11
N THR A 135 22.21 10.61 21.35
CA THR A 135 20.93 10.70 20.62
C THR A 135 20.02 9.54 20.98
N ASP A 136 19.93 9.23 22.27
CA ASP A 136 19.01 8.21 22.83
C ASP A 136 19.20 6.77 22.31
N GLY A 137 20.26 6.49 21.54
CA GLY A 137 20.69 5.15 21.15
C GLY A 137 19.56 4.27 20.60
N ASP A 138 19.37 3.11 21.24
CA ASP A 138 18.37 2.11 20.88
C ASP A 138 16.93 2.53 21.24
N LEU A 139 16.75 3.48 22.16
CA LEU A 139 15.43 3.94 22.60
C LEU A 139 14.60 4.53 21.46
N ASN A 140 15.25 5.10 20.43
CA ASN A 140 14.54 5.60 19.26
C ASN A 140 13.85 4.49 18.47
N VAL A 141 14.56 3.37 18.25
CA VAL A 141 14.01 2.23 17.50
C VAL A 141 12.96 1.49 18.33
N GLU A 142 13.16 1.41 19.65
CA GLU A 142 12.16 0.91 20.60
C GLU A 142 10.87 1.73 20.54
N ALA A 143 10.98 3.05 20.62
CA ALA A 143 9.83 3.94 20.56
C ALA A 143 9.07 3.83 19.24
N LEU A 144 9.80 3.75 18.12
CA LEU A 144 9.21 3.53 16.80
C LEU A 144 8.47 2.19 16.73
N TYR A 145 9.07 1.12 17.27
CA TYR A 145 8.42 -0.19 17.37
C TYR A 145 7.09 -0.11 18.13
N TYR A 146 7.10 0.46 19.34
CA TYR A 146 5.88 0.59 20.16
C TYR A 146 4.83 1.51 19.51
N ALA A 147 5.27 2.53 18.77
CA ALA A 147 4.36 3.40 18.04
C ALA A 147 3.63 2.64 16.91
N VAL A 148 4.32 1.74 16.23
CA VAL A 148 3.75 0.91 15.15
C VAL A 148 2.86 -0.20 15.69
N THR A 149 3.25 -0.85 16.78
CA THR A 149 2.48 -1.95 17.38
C THR A 149 1.30 -1.48 18.23
N GLY A 150 1.25 -0.20 18.58
CA GLY A 150 0.20 0.38 19.43
C GLY A 150 0.42 0.16 20.92
N GLU A 151 1.64 -0.24 21.32
CA GLU A 151 2.06 -0.39 22.71
C GLU A 151 2.63 0.93 23.27
N ASN A 152 2.20 2.07 22.71
CA ASN A 152 2.63 3.41 23.10
C ASN A 152 1.69 4.05 24.15
N MET A 153 2.14 5.14 24.77
CA MET A 153 1.36 5.86 25.79
C MET A 153 0.08 6.52 25.25
N SER A 154 -0.01 6.75 23.93
CA SER A 154 -1.19 7.32 23.27
C SER A 154 -2.30 6.30 23.00
N GLY A 155 -1.99 5.00 22.97
CA GLY A 155 -2.95 3.91 22.73
C GLY A 155 -3.41 3.76 21.27
N GLU A 156 -3.17 4.74 20.40
CA GLU A 156 -3.46 4.65 18.96
C GLU A 156 -2.23 4.14 18.18
N PRO A 157 -2.36 3.03 17.42
CA PRO A 157 -1.30 2.56 16.53
C PRO A 157 -1.04 3.57 15.40
N MET A 158 0.24 3.89 15.15
CA MET A 158 0.68 4.83 14.12
C MET A 158 0.05 4.55 12.75
N LEU A 159 0.00 3.29 12.35
CA LEU A 159 -0.51 2.90 11.04
C LEU A 159 -2.01 3.13 10.88
N ASP A 160 -2.79 3.02 11.96
CA ASP A 160 -4.24 3.28 11.91
C ASP A 160 -4.50 4.78 11.66
N VAL A 161 -3.69 5.64 12.29
CA VAL A 161 -3.74 7.09 12.08
C VAL A 161 -3.37 7.44 10.63
N VAL A 162 -2.30 6.85 10.10
CA VAL A 162 -1.88 7.06 8.70
C VAL A 162 -2.98 6.62 7.73
N VAL A 163 -3.57 5.43 7.92
CA VAL A 163 -4.67 4.94 7.09
C VAL A 163 -5.86 5.91 7.09
N ALA A 164 -6.20 6.47 8.26
CA ALA A 164 -7.29 7.43 8.39
C ALA A 164 -6.96 8.78 7.71
N THR A 165 -5.79 9.34 7.96
CA THR A 165 -5.34 10.62 7.40
C THR A 165 -5.21 10.57 5.88
N GLU A 166 -4.65 9.48 5.35
CA GLU A 166 -4.53 9.24 3.91
C GLU A 166 -5.85 8.77 3.26
N GLN A 167 -6.94 8.74 4.02
CA GLN A 167 -8.27 8.36 3.57
C GLN A 167 -8.23 7.01 2.82
N ARG A 168 -7.53 6.02 3.39
CA ARG A 168 -7.34 4.68 2.81
C ARG A 168 -6.77 4.67 1.39
N SER A 169 -5.94 5.65 1.05
CA SER A 169 -5.13 5.59 -0.16
C SER A 169 -4.09 4.48 -0.04
N ARG A 170 -4.36 3.31 -0.66
CA ARG A 170 -3.44 2.15 -0.64
C ARG A 170 -2.02 2.56 -1.01
N ARG A 171 -1.84 3.36 -2.06
CA ARG A 171 -0.53 3.82 -2.54
C ARG A 171 0.21 4.66 -1.50
N ALA A 172 -0.49 5.60 -0.86
CA ALA A 172 0.14 6.44 0.17
C ALA A 172 0.54 5.62 1.41
N VAL A 173 -0.32 4.68 1.83
CA VAL A 173 -0.03 3.78 2.96
C VAL A 173 1.10 2.81 2.61
N GLU A 174 1.13 2.26 1.39
CA GLU A 174 2.26 1.48 0.88
C GLU A 174 3.56 2.29 0.92
N ASP A 175 3.57 3.49 0.36
CA ASP A 175 4.75 4.36 0.35
C ASP A 175 5.24 4.63 1.78
N PHE A 176 4.36 4.96 2.72
CA PHE A 176 4.70 5.15 4.13
C PHE A 176 5.32 3.88 4.74
N CYS A 177 4.73 2.70 4.49
CA CYS A 177 5.27 1.43 4.98
C CYS A 177 6.66 1.13 4.41
N ALA A 178 6.92 1.43 3.14
CA ALA A 178 8.24 1.25 2.53
C ALA A 178 9.29 2.12 3.24
N GLN A 179 8.95 3.38 3.50
CA GLN A 179 9.84 4.32 4.16
C GLN A 179 10.10 3.90 5.62
N LEU A 180 9.07 3.47 6.33
CA LEU A 180 9.17 2.98 7.70
C LEU A 180 10.06 1.73 7.81
N LYS A 181 10.00 0.79 6.85
CA LYS A 181 10.94 -0.36 6.81
C LYS A 181 12.40 0.10 6.71
N LYS A 182 12.67 1.09 5.84
CA LYS A 182 14.02 1.64 5.68
C LYS A 182 14.51 2.28 6.98
N LEU A 183 13.64 3.04 7.66
CA LEU A 183 13.93 3.66 8.95
C LEU A 183 14.27 2.61 10.03
N PHE A 184 13.49 1.53 10.16
CA PHE A 184 13.83 0.44 11.06
C PHE A 184 15.18 -0.19 10.73
N MET A 185 15.46 -0.45 9.45
CA MET A 185 16.71 -1.07 9.03
C MET A 185 17.92 -0.24 9.41
N ILE A 186 17.92 1.08 9.17
CA ILE A 186 19.04 1.95 9.53
C ILE A 186 19.25 2.02 11.04
N GLY A 187 18.17 2.05 11.82
CA GLY A 187 18.23 2.03 13.28
C GLY A 187 18.79 0.72 13.83
N ILE A 188 18.29 -0.42 13.34
CA ILE A 188 18.77 -1.75 13.78
C ILE A 188 20.23 -1.97 13.40
N ILE A 189 20.65 -1.51 12.21
CA ILE A 189 22.06 -1.52 11.82
C ILE A 189 22.91 -0.70 12.80
N ALA A 190 22.47 0.49 13.18
CA ALA A 190 23.18 1.33 14.14
C ALA A 190 23.28 0.66 15.52
N ILE A 191 22.20 0.03 16.00
CA ILE A 191 22.19 -0.74 17.26
C ILE A 191 23.23 -1.87 17.22
N MET A 192 23.18 -2.71 16.17
CA MET A 192 24.10 -3.84 16.03
C MET A 192 25.56 -3.37 15.89
N GLY A 193 25.78 -2.31 15.13
CA GLY A 193 27.10 -1.71 14.95
C GLY A 193 27.66 -1.14 16.26
N TYR A 194 26.82 -0.53 17.09
CA TYR A 194 27.22 -0.03 18.40
C TYR A 194 27.59 -1.18 19.35
N ALA A 195 26.71 -2.17 19.52
CA ALA A 195 26.94 -3.34 20.38
C ALA A 195 28.25 -4.06 20.01
N ALA A 196 28.45 -4.31 18.71
CA ALA A 196 29.68 -4.87 18.18
C ALA A 196 30.94 -4.10 18.66
N LEU A 197 30.92 -2.78 18.53
CA LEU A 197 32.09 -1.95 18.80
C LEU A 197 32.40 -1.74 20.28
N THR A 198 31.40 -1.85 21.16
CA THR A 198 31.52 -1.61 22.62
C THR A 198 31.64 -2.90 23.42
N GLU A 199 30.87 -3.93 23.07
CA GLU A 199 30.79 -5.21 23.78
C GLU A 199 31.73 -6.27 23.17
N GLY A 200 32.28 -5.99 21.98
CA GLY A 200 33.16 -6.91 21.26
C GLY A 200 32.44 -8.09 20.62
N ASN A 201 31.10 -8.13 20.71
CA ASN A 201 30.22 -9.04 20.02
C ASN A 201 28.86 -8.35 19.79
N VAL A 202 27.99 -8.99 19.02
CA VAL A 202 26.56 -8.74 19.08
C VAL A 202 25.96 -9.99 19.71
N GLU A 203 25.03 -9.84 20.66
CA GLU A 203 24.40 -11.00 21.28
C GLU A 203 23.36 -11.64 20.35
N GLU A 204 23.32 -12.98 20.28
CA GLU A 204 22.33 -13.70 19.47
C GLU A 204 20.89 -13.37 19.90
N GLU A 205 20.68 -13.06 21.18
CA GLU A 205 19.40 -12.61 21.73
C GLU A 205 18.95 -11.28 21.12
N MET A 206 19.87 -10.33 20.92
CA MET A 206 19.58 -9.05 20.27
C MET A 206 19.13 -9.24 18.82
N VAL A 207 19.76 -10.16 18.08
CA VAL A 207 19.36 -10.48 16.71
C VAL A 207 17.95 -11.06 16.68
N LYS A 208 17.67 -12.06 17.53
CA LYS A 208 16.34 -12.69 17.62
C LYS A 208 15.26 -11.69 18.01
N LYS A 209 15.56 -10.80 18.96
CA LYS A 209 14.66 -9.71 19.38
C LYS A 209 14.25 -8.86 18.18
N TRP A 210 15.20 -8.38 17.39
CA TRP A 210 14.90 -7.51 16.24
C TRP A 210 14.30 -8.27 15.05
N GLN A 211 14.63 -9.55 14.85
CA GLN A 211 13.96 -10.39 13.86
C GLN A 211 12.46 -10.56 14.14
N VAL A 212 12.10 -10.91 15.39
CA VAL A 212 10.71 -11.08 15.81
C VAL A 212 9.94 -9.76 15.69
N ARG A 213 10.53 -8.66 16.18
CA ARG A 213 9.90 -7.34 16.13
C ARG A 213 9.69 -6.82 14.72
N MET A 214 10.65 -7.04 13.82
CA MET A 214 10.48 -6.67 12.42
C MET A 214 9.36 -7.47 11.76
N GLU A 215 9.22 -8.75 12.11
CA GLU A 215 8.11 -9.55 11.61
C GLU A 215 6.75 -9.00 12.09
N ASP A 216 6.67 -8.57 13.35
CA ASP A 216 5.46 -7.95 13.91
C ASP A 216 5.14 -6.60 13.24
N VAL A 217 6.16 -5.77 13.00
CA VAL A 217 6.04 -4.52 12.23
C VAL A 217 5.52 -4.80 10.82
N GLU A 218 6.09 -5.78 10.11
CA GLU A 218 5.67 -6.14 8.76
C GLU A 218 4.22 -6.67 8.72
N LYS A 219 3.79 -7.44 9.73
CA LYS A 219 2.39 -7.87 9.87
C LYS A 219 1.46 -6.68 10.06
N ARG A 220 1.84 -5.69 10.85
CA ARG A 220 1.05 -4.46 11.06
C ARG A 220 0.95 -3.61 9.78
N MET A 221 2.06 -3.44 9.07
CA MET A 221 2.08 -2.77 7.76
C MET A 221 1.15 -3.48 6.76
N LYS A 222 1.22 -4.82 6.71
CA LYS A 222 0.34 -5.61 5.86
C LYS A 222 -1.13 -5.38 6.22
N ALA A 223 -1.48 -5.42 7.50
CA ALA A 223 -2.86 -5.21 7.95
C ALA A 223 -3.39 -3.81 7.57
N ALA A 224 -2.56 -2.77 7.64
CA ALA A 224 -2.93 -1.41 7.23
C ALA A 224 -3.22 -1.30 5.71
N VAL A 225 -2.40 -1.96 4.88
CA VAL A 225 -2.64 -2.02 3.43
C VAL A 225 -3.86 -2.88 3.09
N ASP A 226 -4.03 -4.01 3.79
CA ASP A 226 -5.20 -4.86 3.64
C ASP A 226 -6.48 -4.06 3.97
N ASP A 227 -6.51 -3.27 5.06
CA ASP A 227 -7.65 -2.40 5.40
C ASP A 227 -8.02 -1.45 4.24
N CYS A 228 -7.02 -0.85 3.60
CA CYS A 228 -7.24 0.01 2.44
C CYS A 228 -7.90 -0.74 1.28
N THR A 229 -7.47 -1.99 1.03
CA THR A 229 -8.00 -2.82 -0.06
C THR A 229 -9.35 -3.48 0.26
N GLU A 230 -9.65 -3.76 1.51
CA GLU A 230 -10.90 -4.40 1.94
C GLU A 230 -12.03 -3.36 2.04
N ASN A 231 -11.70 -2.16 2.51
CA ASN A 231 -12.67 -1.06 2.73
C ASN A 231 -12.68 -0.03 1.59
N PHE A 232 -12.01 -0.31 0.47
CA PHE A 232 -11.90 0.61 -0.66
C PHE A 232 -13.26 1.06 -1.22
N ALA A 233 -14.26 0.17 -1.23
CA ALA A 233 -15.56 0.46 -1.83
C ALA A 233 -16.34 1.50 -1.02
N ASP A 234 -16.29 1.40 0.31
CA ASP A 234 -16.93 2.37 1.20
C ASP A 234 -16.19 3.71 1.15
N GLN A 235 -14.85 3.69 1.13
CA GLN A 235 -14.05 4.90 0.96
C GLN A 235 -14.31 5.56 -0.41
N ALA A 236 -14.34 4.80 -1.50
CA ALA A 236 -14.57 5.33 -2.86
C ALA A 236 -15.94 6.01 -2.96
N LYS A 237 -16.95 5.47 -2.25
CA LYS A 237 -18.26 6.11 -2.16
C LYS A 237 -18.16 7.46 -1.44
N LEU A 238 -17.49 7.52 -0.29
CA LEU A 238 -17.31 8.77 0.47
C LEU A 238 -16.54 9.82 -0.34
N ASP A 239 -15.48 9.42 -1.03
CA ASP A 239 -14.66 10.30 -1.88
C ASP A 239 -15.52 10.90 -3.01
N MET A 240 -16.35 10.08 -3.65
CA MET A 240 -17.25 10.53 -4.71
C MET A 240 -18.39 11.40 -4.16
N GLU A 241 -18.89 11.12 -2.96
CA GLU A 241 -19.88 11.99 -2.29
C GLU A 241 -19.29 13.38 -2.02
N HIS A 242 -18.05 13.46 -1.52
CA HIS A 242 -17.36 14.73 -1.29
C HIS A 242 -17.12 15.49 -2.61
N LEU A 243 -16.54 14.83 -3.61
CA LEU A 243 -16.26 15.42 -4.92
C LEU A 243 -17.53 15.98 -5.59
N LEU A 244 -18.65 15.24 -5.52
CA LEU A 244 -19.92 15.65 -6.10
C LEU A 244 -20.67 16.71 -5.29
N GLN A 245 -20.36 16.88 -4.00
CA GLN A 245 -20.87 17.98 -3.19
C GLN A 245 -20.25 19.32 -3.61
N GLU A 246 -18.97 19.31 -3.97
CA GLU A 246 -18.22 20.48 -4.45
C GLU A 246 -18.51 20.78 -5.92
N ASN A 247 -18.59 19.75 -6.77
CA ASN A 247 -18.83 19.91 -8.20
C ASN A 247 -19.95 18.99 -8.71
N PRO A 248 -21.23 19.43 -8.68
CA PRO A 248 -22.36 18.58 -9.04
C PRO A 248 -22.50 18.30 -10.55
N GLY A 249 -21.72 18.97 -11.42
CA GLY A 249 -21.59 18.74 -12.88
C GLY A 249 -22.88 18.82 -13.73
N PRO A 250 -22.78 18.99 -15.07
CA PRO A 250 -23.94 18.98 -15.98
C PRO A 250 -24.32 17.59 -16.54
N ALA A 251 -23.64 16.51 -16.11
CA ALA A 251 -23.75 15.15 -16.66
C ALA A 251 -23.35 15.03 -18.14
N ASP A 252 -22.20 15.58 -18.50
CA ASP A 252 -21.55 15.42 -19.80
C ASP A 252 -20.36 14.46 -19.74
N LYS A 253 -19.66 14.30 -20.87
CA LYS A 253 -18.57 13.33 -21.01
C LYS A 253 -17.35 13.71 -20.17
N ASP A 254 -17.01 14.99 -20.14
CA ASP A 254 -15.89 15.52 -19.36
C ASP A 254 -16.12 15.30 -17.86
N PHE A 255 -17.36 15.51 -17.39
CA PHE A 255 -17.76 15.20 -16.03
C PHE A 255 -17.60 13.70 -15.71
N THR A 256 -18.12 12.80 -16.54
CA THR A 256 -17.95 11.35 -16.28
C THR A 256 -16.49 10.88 -16.36
N ASN A 257 -15.68 11.51 -17.21
CA ASN A 257 -14.25 11.23 -17.32
C ASN A 257 -13.49 11.70 -16.08
N SER A 258 -13.75 12.89 -15.55
CA SER A 258 -13.06 13.40 -14.37
C SER A 258 -13.36 12.57 -13.11
N LEU A 259 -14.60 12.09 -12.96
CA LEU A 259 -14.95 11.12 -11.92
C LEU A 259 -14.19 9.81 -12.08
N LEU A 260 -14.12 9.28 -13.31
CA LEU A 260 -13.39 8.05 -13.61
C LEU A 260 -11.89 8.20 -13.33
N GLU A 261 -11.28 9.30 -13.76
CA GLU A 261 -9.87 9.62 -13.53
C GLU A 261 -9.55 9.68 -12.03
N SER A 262 -10.43 10.29 -11.24
CA SER A 262 -10.27 10.37 -9.78
C SER A 262 -10.29 8.97 -9.14
N LEU A 263 -11.22 8.10 -9.58
CA LEU A 263 -11.31 6.72 -9.10
C LEU A 263 -10.10 5.89 -9.53
N VAL A 264 -9.70 5.94 -10.80
CA VAL A 264 -8.56 5.19 -11.33
C VAL A 264 -7.25 5.64 -10.66
N LYS A 265 -7.10 6.94 -10.40
CA LYS A 265 -5.89 7.47 -9.75
C LYS A 265 -5.69 6.93 -8.33
N LYS A 266 -6.76 6.82 -7.54
CA LYS A 266 -6.68 6.36 -6.13
C LYS A 266 -6.83 4.85 -5.98
N TYR A 267 -7.58 4.21 -6.88
CA TYR A 267 -7.94 2.80 -6.84
C TYR A 267 -7.50 2.09 -8.13
N ASP A 268 -6.21 2.16 -8.42
CA ASP A 268 -5.60 1.70 -9.67
C ASP A 268 -5.72 0.19 -9.93
N TRP A 269 -5.97 -0.61 -8.88
CA TRP A 269 -6.21 -2.05 -8.96
C TRP A 269 -7.67 -2.43 -9.30
N VAL A 270 -8.54 -1.45 -9.48
CA VAL A 270 -9.99 -1.65 -9.67
C VAL A 270 -10.42 -1.15 -11.05
N SER A 271 -11.26 -1.93 -11.73
CA SER A 271 -11.93 -1.50 -12.96
C SER A 271 -13.27 -0.84 -12.62
N TRP A 272 -13.51 0.34 -13.19
CA TRP A 272 -14.62 1.23 -12.84
C TRP A 272 -15.54 1.49 -14.03
N SER A 273 -16.83 1.69 -13.75
CA SER A 273 -17.87 2.04 -14.72
C SER A 273 -18.75 3.14 -14.12
N VAL A 274 -18.62 4.35 -14.66
CA VAL A 274 -19.31 5.57 -14.22
C VAL A 274 -20.39 5.91 -15.22
N ARG A 275 -21.62 6.12 -14.73
CA ARG A 275 -22.75 6.58 -15.56
C ARG A 275 -23.43 7.77 -14.91
N ALA A 276 -23.73 8.80 -15.68
CA ALA A 276 -24.45 9.98 -15.23
C ALA A 276 -25.70 10.23 -16.08
N PHE A 277 -26.82 10.57 -15.45
CA PHE A 277 -28.05 10.95 -16.15
C PHE A 277 -28.97 11.80 -15.27
N LYS A 278 -29.79 12.65 -15.89
CA LYS A 278 -30.79 13.46 -15.17
C LYS A 278 -31.82 12.58 -14.46
N ASN A 279 -32.06 12.87 -13.19
CA ASN A 279 -33.09 12.27 -12.37
C ASN A 279 -34.35 13.16 -12.44
N ARG A 280 -35.32 12.79 -13.27
CA ARG A 280 -36.65 13.43 -13.25
C ARG A 280 -37.48 12.75 -12.16
N GLU A 281 -37.90 13.51 -11.16
CA GLU A 281 -38.55 13.08 -9.89
C GLU A 281 -39.88 12.32 -10.04
N THR A 282 -40.33 11.96 -11.24
CA THR A 282 -41.69 11.42 -11.40
C THR A 282 -41.85 9.93 -11.12
N ILE A 283 -40.81 9.08 -11.08
CA ILE A 283 -41.01 7.66 -10.72
C ILE A 283 -39.77 7.03 -10.04
N PHE A 284 -39.91 6.71 -8.76
CA PHE A 284 -38.87 6.19 -7.84
C PHE A 284 -38.32 4.77 -8.15
N PHE A 285 -38.75 4.09 -9.24
CA PHE A 285 -38.57 2.63 -9.39
C PHE A 285 -37.87 2.12 -10.67
N PHE A 286 -37.29 2.96 -11.53
CA PHE A 286 -36.81 2.53 -12.86
C PHE A 286 -35.28 2.43 -13.07
N ASN A 287 -34.44 2.72 -12.07
CA ASN A 287 -32.99 2.49 -12.19
C ASN A 287 -32.62 1.34 -11.26
N TRP A 288 -32.48 0.13 -11.81
CA TRP A 288 -32.27 -1.05 -10.99
C TRP A 288 -31.03 -1.82 -11.47
N LEU A 289 -30.14 -2.11 -10.51
CA LEU A 289 -28.87 -2.79 -10.69
C LEU A 289 -28.98 -4.21 -10.15
N ALA A 290 -28.77 -5.19 -11.04
CA ALA A 290 -28.74 -6.61 -10.70
C ALA A 290 -27.37 -6.97 -10.13
N GLY A 291 -27.24 -6.75 -8.82
CA GLY A 291 -26.15 -7.20 -7.96
C GLY A 291 -26.75 -7.67 -6.62
N LYS A 292 -26.15 -8.64 -5.93
CA LYS A 292 -26.72 -9.23 -4.70
C LYS A 292 -26.89 -8.14 -3.62
N LYS A 293 -28.10 -7.59 -3.45
CA LYS A 293 -28.50 -6.84 -2.25
C LYS A 293 -29.29 -7.77 -1.33
N TYR A 294 -28.60 -8.68 -0.64
CA TYR A 294 -29.17 -9.34 0.53
C TYR A 294 -28.02 -9.66 1.51
N HIS A 295 -28.02 -8.94 2.63
CA HIS A 295 -27.21 -9.09 3.86
C HIS A 295 -26.01 -8.14 3.97
N GLY A 296 -25.81 -7.67 5.21
CA GLY A 296 -25.09 -6.46 5.60
C GLY A 296 -23.57 -6.51 5.53
N SER A 297 -23.00 -5.33 5.78
CA SER A 297 -21.57 -5.03 5.98
C SER A 297 -20.62 -5.68 4.96
N GLY A 298 -20.35 -4.96 3.86
CA GLY A 298 -19.39 -5.31 2.81
C GLY A 298 -20.03 -6.06 1.62
N GLY A 299 -19.89 -5.54 0.39
CA GLY A 299 -20.07 -6.38 -0.81
C GLY A 299 -21.07 -5.98 -1.90
N ALA A 300 -21.58 -4.75 -1.95
CA ALA A 300 -22.23 -4.26 -3.18
C ALA A 300 -21.16 -3.72 -4.15
N LYS A 301 -20.99 -4.35 -5.32
CA LYS A 301 -20.01 -3.93 -6.36
C LYS A 301 -20.41 -2.66 -7.14
N TRP A 302 -21.21 -1.81 -6.49
CA TRP A 302 -21.73 -0.56 -7.03
C TRP A 302 -22.31 0.34 -5.94
N PHE A 303 -22.37 1.63 -6.22
CA PHE A 303 -23.09 2.64 -5.44
C PHE A 303 -23.63 3.73 -6.35
N ASP A 304 -24.57 4.54 -5.85
CA ASP A 304 -25.13 5.67 -6.58
C ASP A 304 -25.24 6.91 -5.71
N ILE A 305 -25.09 8.07 -6.34
CA ILE A 305 -25.09 9.38 -5.68
C ILE A 305 -26.02 10.29 -6.48
N LEU A 306 -26.91 11.00 -5.78
CA LEU A 306 -27.77 12.03 -6.36
C LEU A 306 -27.16 13.41 -6.08
N THR A 307 -26.74 14.11 -7.12
CA THR A 307 -26.18 15.46 -6.98
C THR A 307 -27.26 16.51 -6.72
N LYS A 308 -26.86 17.68 -6.23
CA LYS A 308 -27.74 18.85 -6.02
C LYS A 308 -28.46 19.29 -7.32
N ASN A 309 -27.85 19.04 -8.48
CA ASN A 309 -28.42 19.35 -9.80
C ASN A 309 -29.38 18.27 -10.32
N LYS A 310 -29.84 17.36 -9.45
CA LYS A 310 -30.67 16.20 -9.79
C LYS A 310 -30.01 15.32 -10.86
N ILE A 311 -28.69 15.22 -10.87
CA ILE A 311 -27.97 14.22 -11.67
C ILE A 311 -27.79 12.98 -10.82
N LYS A 312 -28.20 11.82 -11.33
CA LYS A 312 -27.89 10.54 -10.72
C LYS A 312 -26.60 10.00 -11.33
N VAL A 313 -25.60 9.82 -10.49
CA VAL A 313 -24.33 9.18 -10.81
C VAL A 313 -24.37 7.75 -10.29
N VAL A 314 -24.09 6.77 -11.14
CA VAL A 314 -24.06 5.35 -10.79
C VAL A 314 -22.69 4.80 -11.12
N ILE A 315 -22.00 4.31 -10.09
CA ILE A 315 -20.65 3.78 -10.18
C ILE A 315 -20.72 2.29 -9.86
N SER A 316 -20.17 1.45 -10.73
CA SER A 316 -19.96 0.03 -10.45
C SER A 316 -18.53 -0.35 -10.77
N PHE A 317 -18.07 -1.44 -10.15
CA PHE A 317 -16.66 -1.79 -10.18
C PHE A 317 -16.45 -3.30 -10.13
N CYS A 318 -15.24 -3.73 -10.49
CA CYS A 318 -14.78 -5.11 -10.41
C CYS A 318 -13.28 -5.13 -10.09
N VAL A 319 -12.89 -6.01 -9.16
CA VAL A 319 -11.49 -6.32 -8.90
C VAL A 319 -11.14 -7.56 -9.72
N ASN A 320 -10.11 -7.48 -10.56
CA ASN A 320 -9.69 -8.55 -11.48
C ASN A 320 -10.80 -9.03 -12.44
N PRO A 321 -11.27 -8.15 -13.36
CA PRO A 321 -12.34 -8.50 -14.27
C PRO A 321 -11.94 -9.63 -15.23
N LYS A 322 -12.86 -10.56 -15.47
CA LYS A 322 -12.71 -11.65 -16.45
C LYS A 322 -13.38 -11.30 -17.78
N PRO A 323 -12.87 -11.78 -18.93
CA PRO A 323 -13.53 -11.54 -20.22
C PRO A 323 -14.97 -12.07 -20.25
N ILE A 324 -15.88 -11.33 -20.87
CA ILE A 324 -17.29 -11.70 -21.03
C ILE A 324 -17.62 -12.03 -22.49
N ASN A 325 -18.52 -12.99 -22.71
CA ASN A 325 -18.94 -13.35 -24.06
C ASN A 325 -19.98 -12.35 -24.59
N LYS A 326 -19.49 -11.28 -25.24
CA LYS A 326 -20.34 -10.23 -25.82
C LYS A 326 -21.34 -10.75 -26.86
N GLY A 327 -20.97 -11.77 -27.63
CA GLY A 327 -21.85 -12.39 -28.63
C GLY A 327 -23.06 -13.07 -27.99
N GLN A 328 -22.83 -13.86 -26.94
CA GLN A 328 -23.90 -14.48 -26.15
C GLN A 328 -24.78 -13.43 -25.46
N ILE A 329 -24.20 -12.36 -24.93
CA ILE A 329 -24.94 -11.24 -24.35
C ILE A 329 -25.90 -10.64 -25.37
N GLN A 330 -25.42 -10.36 -26.58
CA GLN A 330 -26.23 -9.80 -27.65
C GLN A 330 -27.36 -10.75 -28.08
N GLU A 331 -27.06 -12.04 -28.25
CA GLU A 331 -28.05 -13.06 -28.60
C GLU A 331 -29.17 -13.13 -27.54
N LYS A 332 -28.81 -13.16 -26.26
CA LYS A 332 -29.77 -13.19 -25.16
C LYS A 332 -30.63 -11.93 -25.11
N ILE A 333 -30.05 -10.76 -25.37
CA ILE A 333 -30.79 -9.49 -25.43
C ILE A 333 -31.87 -9.54 -26.53
N GLU A 334 -31.54 -10.09 -27.70
CA GLU A 334 -32.47 -10.26 -28.83
C GLU A 334 -33.60 -11.24 -28.49
N GLN A 335 -33.27 -12.37 -27.86
CA GLN A 335 -34.26 -13.38 -27.41
C GLN A 335 -35.24 -12.81 -26.38
N HIS A 336 -34.76 -12.01 -25.42
CA HIS A 336 -35.57 -11.47 -24.32
C HIS A 336 -36.60 -10.41 -24.76
N LYS A 337 -36.50 -9.87 -25.99
CA LYS A 337 -37.35 -8.79 -26.51
C LYS A 337 -37.56 -7.69 -25.46
N LEU A 338 -36.45 -7.13 -24.96
CA LEU A 338 -36.35 -6.13 -23.89
C LEU A 338 -37.67 -5.38 -23.62
N LYS A 339 -38.34 -5.75 -22.53
CA LYS A 339 -39.61 -5.13 -22.10
C LYS A 339 -39.31 -3.77 -21.46
N GLY A 340 -40.30 -2.87 -21.39
CA GLY A 340 -40.12 -1.52 -20.83
C GLY A 340 -39.77 -1.48 -19.33
N ASN A 341 -39.78 -2.61 -18.63
CA ASN A 341 -39.40 -2.73 -17.23
C ASN A 341 -37.90 -3.06 -17.13
N MET A 342 -37.09 -2.06 -16.77
CA MET A 342 -35.63 -2.19 -16.68
C MET A 342 -35.17 -3.18 -15.60
N MET A 343 -35.91 -3.29 -14.48
CA MET A 343 -35.62 -4.28 -13.45
C MET A 343 -35.79 -5.71 -13.96
N ALA A 344 -36.89 -5.97 -14.68
CA ALA A 344 -37.13 -7.28 -15.28
C ALA A 344 -36.05 -7.62 -16.33
N VAL A 345 -35.62 -6.63 -17.12
CA VAL A 345 -34.52 -6.78 -18.07
C VAL A 345 -33.22 -7.15 -17.35
N ALA A 346 -32.82 -6.38 -16.34
CA ALA A 346 -31.58 -6.59 -15.62
C ALA A 346 -31.57 -7.95 -14.89
N LEU A 347 -32.68 -8.33 -14.24
CA LEU A 347 -32.81 -9.63 -13.56
C LEU A 347 -32.78 -10.81 -14.52
N SER A 348 -33.40 -10.68 -15.71
CA SER A 348 -33.40 -11.77 -16.70
C SER A 348 -32.01 -11.99 -17.27
N LEU A 349 -31.31 -10.92 -17.66
CA LEU A 349 -29.94 -11.01 -18.15
C LEU A 349 -28.99 -11.52 -17.07
N ARG A 350 -29.16 -11.11 -15.81
CA ARG A 350 -28.38 -11.69 -14.70
C ARG A 350 -28.62 -13.18 -14.51
N LYS A 351 -29.82 -13.67 -14.79
CA LYS A 351 -30.10 -15.11 -14.74
C LYS A 351 -29.31 -15.87 -15.80
N ASP A 352 -29.12 -15.29 -17.00
CA ASP A 352 -28.27 -15.86 -18.04
C ASP A 352 -26.77 -15.67 -17.74
N PHE A 353 -26.40 -14.59 -17.06
CA PHE A 353 -25.03 -14.20 -16.75
C PHE A 353 -24.85 -13.99 -15.23
N PRO A 354 -24.82 -15.07 -14.42
CA PRO A 354 -24.83 -14.99 -12.95
C PRO A 354 -23.58 -14.35 -12.36
N ASP A 355 -22.46 -14.39 -13.08
CA ASP A 355 -21.17 -13.80 -12.67
C ASP A 355 -20.98 -12.36 -13.16
N CYS A 356 -22.03 -11.75 -13.71
CA CYS A 356 -22.00 -10.40 -14.23
C CYS A 356 -22.92 -9.46 -13.45
N LEU A 357 -22.46 -8.24 -13.25
CA LEU A 357 -23.27 -7.11 -12.84
C LEU A 357 -23.99 -6.58 -14.07
N VAL A 358 -25.32 -6.47 -13.99
CA VAL A 358 -26.15 -5.93 -15.06
C VAL A 358 -26.84 -4.65 -14.61
N HIS A 359 -26.57 -3.56 -15.33
CA HIS A 359 -27.32 -2.31 -15.20
C HIS A 359 -28.14 -2.05 -16.45
N ALA A 360 -29.45 -1.88 -16.29
CA ALA A 360 -30.34 -1.44 -17.35
C ALA A 360 -30.90 -0.05 -17.04
N VAL A 361 -30.74 0.88 -17.98
CA VAL A 361 -31.28 2.24 -17.91
C VAL A 361 -32.24 2.46 -19.08
N SER A 362 -33.39 3.08 -18.83
CA SER A 362 -34.35 3.36 -19.89
C SER A 362 -33.76 4.21 -21.02
N HIS A 363 -34.07 3.86 -22.27
CA HIS A 363 -33.64 4.61 -23.46
C HIS A 363 -34.11 6.09 -23.49
N TYR A 364 -35.15 6.45 -22.73
CA TYR A 364 -35.62 7.84 -22.61
C TYR A 364 -34.65 8.74 -21.83
N LYS A 365 -33.64 8.16 -21.16
CA LYS A 365 -32.62 8.92 -20.44
C LYS A 365 -31.41 9.11 -21.33
N ALA A 366 -30.96 10.36 -21.46
CA ALA A 366 -29.63 10.66 -21.98
C ALA A 366 -28.61 10.24 -20.92
N VAL A 367 -28.05 9.03 -21.09
CA VAL A 367 -27.00 8.50 -20.22
C VAL A 367 -25.66 8.80 -20.85
N VAL A 368 -24.78 9.37 -20.05
CA VAL A 368 -23.36 9.50 -20.36
C VAL A 368 -22.61 8.47 -19.53
N GLU A 369 -21.65 7.79 -20.13
CA GLU A 369 -20.86 6.73 -19.49
C GLU A 369 -19.38 6.88 -19.78
N SER A 370 -18.55 6.48 -18.82
CA SER A 370 -17.11 6.28 -18.95
C SER A 370 -16.70 5.06 -18.12
N ASN A 371 -15.72 4.29 -18.58
CA ASN A 371 -15.25 3.11 -17.87
C ASN A 371 -13.74 2.85 -18.08
N SER A 372 -13.12 2.10 -17.17
CA SER A 372 -11.70 1.69 -17.22
C SER A 372 -11.51 0.18 -17.42
N PHE A 373 -12.55 -0.54 -17.85
CA PHE A 373 -12.46 -1.97 -18.11
C PHE A 373 -11.70 -2.23 -19.40
N ASN A 374 -10.99 -3.36 -19.46
CA ASN A 374 -10.51 -3.90 -20.73
C ASN A 374 -11.69 -4.13 -21.68
N GLU A 375 -11.44 -3.99 -22.99
CA GLU A 375 -12.49 -4.04 -24.00
C GLU A 375 -13.30 -5.35 -23.90
N ASP A 376 -12.66 -6.49 -23.67
CA ASP A 376 -13.30 -7.81 -23.56
C ASP A 376 -14.05 -8.04 -22.23
N CYS A 377 -13.87 -7.19 -21.24
CA CYS A 377 -14.48 -7.28 -19.91
C CYS A 377 -15.72 -6.39 -19.73
N TYR A 378 -16.09 -5.59 -20.75
CA TYR A 378 -17.19 -4.64 -20.65
C TYR A 378 -18.09 -4.64 -21.87
N TYR A 379 -19.39 -4.70 -21.63
CA TYR A 379 -20.41 -4.56 -22.65
C TYR A 379 -21.23 -3.30 -22.39
N PHE A 380 -21.25 -2.41 -23.38
CA PHE A 380 -22.18 -1.30 -23.48
C PHE A 380 -23.00 -1.41 -24.76
N GLY A 381 -24.33 -1.37 -24.62
CA GLY A 381 -25.24 -1.48 -25.75
C GLY A 381 -26.41 -0.51 -25.64
N LYS A 382 -26.67 0.26 -26.71
CA LYS A 382 -27.90 1.05 -26.86
C LYS A 382 -28.93 0.22 -27.62
N HIS A 383 -29.97 -0.23 -26.91
CA HIS A 383 -31.05 -1.01 -27.49
C HIS A 383 -32.36 -0.21 -27.51
N LYS A 384 -33.31 -0.66 -28.34
CA LYS A 384 -34.60 0.00 -28.59
C LYS A 384 -35.32 0.50 -27.34
N ARG A 385 -35.17 -0.20 -26.19
CA ARG A 385 -35.84 0.17 -24.93
C ARG A 385 -34.91 0.46 -23.76
N ALA A 386 -33.63 0.13 -23.86
CA ALA A 386 -32.69 0.19 -22.74
C ALA A 386 -31.26 0.48 -23.20
N HIS A 387 -30.53 1.25 -22.40
CA HIS A 387 -29.08 1.24 -22.34
C HIS A 387 -28.64 0.14 -21.36
N LEU A 388 -27.77 -0.75 -21.80
CA LEU A 388 -27.27 -1.87 -21.01
C LEU A 388 -25.78 -1.70 -20.76
N PHE A 389 -25.38 -1.92 -19.50
CA PHE A 389 -24.00 -1.91 -19.05
C PHE A 389 -23.76 -3.21 -18.28
N ILE A 390 -22.87 -4.05 -18.78
CA ILE A 390 -22.61 -5.38 -18.23
C ILE A 390 -21.12 -5.57 -18.09
N HIS A 391 -20.69 -6.01 -16.92
CA HIS A 391 -19.31 -6.37 -16.62
C HIS A 391 -19.28 -7.48 -15.57
N PRO A 392 -18.17 -8.20 -15.40
CA PRO A 392 -18.01 -9.18 -14.33
C PRO A 392 -18.29 -8.57 -12.96
N GLU A 393 -18.92 -9.33 -12.06
CA GLU A 393 -18.92 -8.99 -10.65
C GLU A 393 -17.52 -9.17 -10.09
#